data_AF-A0A2I3HXC1-F1
#
_entry.id   AF-A0A2I3HXC1-F1
#
_cell.length_a   1.000
_cell.length_b   1.000
_cell.length_c   1.000
_cell.angle_alpha   90.00
_cell.angle_beta   90.00
_cell.angle_gamma   90.00
#
_symmetry.space_group_name_H-M   'P 1'
#
loop_
_entity.id
_entity.type
_entity.pdbx_description
1 polymer ?
#
loop_
_entity_poly.entity_id
_entity_poly.type
_entity_poly.pdbx_seq_one_letter_code
_entity_poly.pdbx_strand_id
1 'polypeptide(L)'
;MDVIAEGDPGFKRTKGLMNRNATLSQVLREAKEKEEIRTSNEVTMETDKKTHYGLLFDEFQGLSHLEALEMLSRESEIKVKSILNSLSGEELETLKVELEQLKEAFSLAEFCEEEEEEKKGKKYRPRMDQEVSDQAISRE
;
A
#
# COMPACT_ATOMS: atom_id res chain seq x y z
N MET A 1 -5.27 -44.35 -38.13
CA MET A 1 -5.52 -42.93 -37.82
C MET A 1 -4.18 -42.26 -37.74
N ASP A 2 -3.87 -41.34 -38.66
CA ASP A 2 -2.62 -40.56 -38.59
C ASP A 2 -2.85 -39.34 -37.69
N VAL A 3 -2.05 -39.24 -36.64
CA VAL A 3 -2.14 -38.17 -35.64
C VAL A 3 -1.30 -37.01 -36.15
N ILE A 4 -1.94 -35.88 -36.49
CA ILE A 4 -1.23 -34.67 -36.93
C ILE A 4 -0.59 -33.99 -35.72
N ALA A 5 0.73 -33.79 -35.74
CA ALA A 5 1.47 -33.11 -34.68
C ALA A 5 1.60 -31.60 -34.94
N GLU A 6 1.79 -30.82 -33.87
CA GLU A 6 1.83 -29.34 -33.87
C GLU A 6 2.94 -28.71 -34.76
N GLY A 7 3.89 -29.53 -35.24
CA GLY A 7 4.98 -29.12 -36.14
C GLY A 7 4.72 -29.30 -37.64
N ASP A 8 3.61 -29.92 -38.07
CA ASP A 8 3.40 -30.29 -39.47
C ASP A 8 3.01 -29.09 -40.36
N PRO A 9 3.52 -28.95 -41.60
CA PRO A 9 3.10 -27.89 -42.54
C PRO A 9 1.61 -27.91 -42.88
N GLY A 10 0.94 -29.06 -42.69
CA GLY A 10 -0.52 -29.19 -42.76
C GLY A 10 -1.24 -28.49 -41.60
N PHE A 11 -0.67 -28.54 -40.39
CA PHE A 11 -1.26 -27.99 -39.15
C PHE A 11 -1.40 -26.46 -39.19
N LYS A 12 -0.38 -25.75 -39.71
CA LYS A 12 -0.42 -24.29 -39.85
C LYS A 12 -1.49 -23.82 -40.84
N ARG A 13 -1.70 -24.57 -41.93
CA ARG A 13 -2.73 -24.29 -42.95
C ARG A 13 -4.14 -24.60 -42.44
N THR A 14 -4.32 -25.67 -41.65
CA THR A 14 -5.61 -26.02 -41.06
C THR A 14 -6.01 -25.12 -39.89
N LYS A 15 -5.06 -24.61 -39.10
CA LYS A 15 -5.33 -23.64 -38.01
C LYS A 15 -6.00 -22.36 -38.54
N GLY A 16 -5.53 -21.84 -39.69
CA GLY A 16 -6.14 -20.68 -40.36
C GLY A 16 -7.52 -20.95 -40.96
N LEU A 17 -7.82 -22.21 -41.32
CA LEU A 17 -9.12 -22.62 -41.87
C LEU A 17 -10.16 -22.87 -40.76
N MET A 18 -9.73 -23.36 -39.59
CA MET A 18 -10.61 -23.55 -38.42
C MET A 18 -11.17 -22.21 -37.90
N ASN A 19 -10.39 -21.13 -37.94
CA ASN A 19 -10.86 -19.79 -37.57
C ASN A 19 -11.91 -19.23 -38.53
N ARG A 20 -11.94 -19.69 -39.79
CA ARG A 20 -12.96 -19.27 -40.78
C ARG A 20 -14.28 -20.02 -40.62
N ASN A 21 -14.26 -21.19 -39.97
CA ASN A 21 -15.44 -22.01 -39.68
C ASN A 21 -15.92 -21.86 -38.23
N ALA A 22 -15.35 -20.93 -37.46
CA ALA A 22 -15.77 -20.66 -36.10
C ALA A 22 -17.17 -20.05 -36.10
N THR A 23 -18.11 -20.69 -35.40
CA THR A 23 -19.43 -20.09 -35.18
C THR A 23 -19.28 -18.85 -34.29
N LEU A 24 -20.13 -17.84 -34.48
CA LEU A 24 -20.12 -16.61 -33.67
C LEU A 24 -20.11 -16.91 -32.16
N SER A 25 -20.86 -17.93 -31.73
CA SER A 25 -20.90 -18.37 -30.33
C SER A 25 -19.55 -18.85 -29.80
N GLN A 26 -18.69 -19.40 -30.64
CA GLN A 26 -17.36 -19.85 -30.26
C GLN A 26 -16.40 -18.66 -30.10
N VAL A 27 -16.46 -17.70 -31.02
CA VAL A 27 -15.67 -16.45 -30.92
C VAL A 27 -16.09 -15.63 -29.70
N LEU A 28 -17.40 -15.55 -29.41
CA LEU A 28 -17.90 -14.85 -28.24
C LEU A 28 -17.50 -15.53 -26.92
N ARG A 29 -17.50 -16.87 -26.87
CA ARG A 29 -16.98 -17.61 -25.70
C ARG A 29 -15.50 -17.37 -25.49
N GLU A 30 -14.70 -17.43 -26.56
CA GLU A 30 -13.26 -17.17 -26.48
C GLU A 30 -12.96 -15.70 -26.11
N ALA A 31 -13.75 -14.75 -26.61
CA ALA A 31 -13.64 -13.34 -26.25
C ALA A 31 -13.97 -13.13 -24.76
N LYS A 32 -15.04 -13.75 -24.27
CA LYS A 32 -15.42 -13.73 -22.85
C LYS A 32 -14.35 -14.34 -21.94
N GLU A 33 -13.83 -15.52 -22.31
CA GLU A 33 -12.78 -16.20 -21.54
C GLU A 33 -11.48 -15.39 -21.53
N LYS A 34 -11.12 -14.77 -22.66
CA LYS A 34 -9.96 -13.85 -22.73
C LYS A 34 -10.16 -12.58 -21.90
N GLU A 35 -11.38 -12.06 -21.84
CA GLU A 35 -11.72 -10.93 -20.97
C GLU A 35 -11.58 -11.35 -19.50
N GLU A 36 -12.19 -12.46 -19.08
CA GLU A 36 -12.08 -12.97 -17.69
C GLU A 36 -10.63 -13.23 -17.27
N ILE A 37 -9.79 -13.80 -18.15
CA ILE A 37 -8.36 -14.01 -17.89
C ILE A 37 -7.61 -12.67 -17.78
N ARG A 38 -7.93 -11.69 -18.63
CA ARG A 38 -7.33 -10.35 -18.57
C ARG A 38 -7.70 -9.63 -17.27
N THR A 39 -8.97 -9.65 -16.88
CA THR A 39 -9.43 -9.04 -15.63
C THR A 39 -8.81 -9.72 -14.42
N SER A 40 -8.68 -11.05 -14.43
CA SER A 40 -7.99 -11.80 -13.37
C SER A 40 -6.51 -11.41 -13.26
N ASN A 41 -5.81 -11.29 -14.38
CA ASN A 41 -4.40 -10.88 -14.41
C ASN A 41 -4.21 -9.39 -14.07
N GLU A 42 -5.17 -8.53 -14.39
CA GLU A 42 -5.13 -7.11 -14.03
C GLU A 42 -5.34 -6.93 -12.52
N VAL A 43 -6.28 -7.67 -11.91
CA VAL A 43 -6.51 -7.69 -10.46
C VAL A 43 -5.28 -8.19 -9.70
N THR A 44 -4.59 -9.23 -10.18
CA THR A 44 -3.35 -9.72 -9.53
C THR A 44 -2.18 -8.75 -9.71
N MET A 45 -2.07 -8.08 -10.87
CA MET A 45 -1.06 -7.04 -11.07
C MET A 45 -1.33 -5.75 -10.30
N GLU A 46 -2.59 -5.42 -10.00
CA GLU A 46 -2.96 -4.26 -9.17
C GLU A 46 -2.66 -4.51 -7.68
N THR A 47 -2.81 -5.75 -7.20
CA THR A 47 -2.42 -6.14 -5.84
C THR A 47 -0.91 -6.13 -5.63
N ASP A 48 -0.11 -6.44 -6.66
CA ASP A 48 1.35 -6.42 -6.60
C ASP A 48 1.96 -5.01 -6.67
N LYS A 49 1.20 -3.99 -7.13
CA LYS A 49 1.72 -2.63 -7.41
C LYS A 49 1.48 -1.61 -6.30
N LYS A 50 0.87 -1.97 -5.18
CA LYS A 50 0.73 -1.08 -4.02
C LYS A 50 1.23 -1.78 -2.76
N THR A 51 2.56 -1.91 -2.65
CA THR A 51 3.25 -2.06 -1.37
C THR A 51 2.97 -0.84 -0.53
N HIS A 52 1.84 -0.85 0.18
CA HIS A 52 1.53 0.16 1.19
C HIS A 52 2.33 -0.17 2.46
N TYR A 53 2.66 0.85 3.25
CA TYR A 53 3.48 0.68 4.45
C TYR A 53 2.92 -0.36 5.43
N GLY A 54 1.60 -0.60 5.44
CA GLY A 54 0.99 -1.69 6.21
C GLY A 54 1.50 -3.09 5.84
N LEU A 55 1.63 -3.41 4.54
CA LEU A 55 2.16 -4.72 4.11
C LEU A 55 3.63 -4.87 4.49
N LEU A 56 4.44 -3.84 4.28
CA LEU A 56 5.85 -3.86 4.67
C LEU A 56 5.98 -3.98 6.19
N PHE A 57 5.15 -3.25 6.93
CA PHE A 57 5.13 -3.31 8.39
C PHE A 57 4.81 -4.71 8.89
N ASP A 58 3.83 -5.39 8.31
CA ASP A 58 3.51 -6.76 8.68
C ASP A 58 4.59 -7.77 8.25
N GLU A 59 5.14 -7.61 7.03
CA GLU A 59 6.20 -8.48 6.49
C GLU A 59 7.50 -8.40 7.31
N PHE A 60 7.86 -7.20 7.77
CA PHE A 60 9.04 -6.95 8.60
C PHE A 60 8.74 -7.01 10.10
N GLN A 61 7.62 -7.61 10.52
CA GLN A 61 7.28 -7.78 11.94
C GLN A 61 7.33 -6.46 12.74
N GLY A 62 6.84 -5.37 12.15
CA GLY A 62 6.93 -4.03 12.69
C GLY A 62 6.38 -3.87 14.10
N LEU A 63 5.36 -4.66 14.48
CA LEU A 63 4.85 -4.71 15.86
C LEU A 63 5.93 -5.18 16.86
N SER A 64 6.69 -6.23 16.52
CA SER A 64 7.76 -6.73 17.38
C SER A 64 8.89 -5.72 17.51
N HIS A 65 9.22 -5.02 16.42
CA HIS A 65 10.21 -3.93 16.47
C HIS A 65 9.73 -2.77 17.34
N LEU A 66 8.47 -2.38 17.25
CA LEU A 66 7.89 -1.33 18.07
C LEU A 66 7.90 -1.71 19.56
N GLU A 67 7.52 -2.96 19.89
CA GLU A 67 7.59 -3.48 21.25
C GLU A 67 9.02 -3.47 21.79
N ALA A 68 10.00 -3.89 20.98
CA ALA A 68 11.41 -3.86 21.36
C ALA A 68 11.88 -2.41 21.66
N LEU A 69 11.49 -1.44 20.83
CA LEU A 69 11.79 -0.02 21.07
C LEU A 69 11.12 0.50 22.35
N GLU A 70 9.87 0.11 22.62
CA GLU A 70 9.16 0.48 23.84
C GLU A 70 9.85 -0.10 25.09
N MET A 71 10.26 -1.36 25.04
CA MET A 71 11.01 -2.01 26.12
C MET A 71 12.33 -1.27 26.41
N LEU A 72 13.12 -0.98 25.37
CA LEU A 72 14.38 -0.24 25.49
C LEU A 72 14.16 1.18 26.04
N SER A 73 13.10 1.84 25.59
CA SER A 73 12.73 3.18 26.09
C SER A 73 12.41 3.14 27.59
N ARG A 74 11.57 2.20 28.04
CA ARG A 74 11.24 2.01 29.46
C ARG A 74 12.48 1.70 30.28
N GLU A 75 13.35 0.82 29.79
CA GLU A 75 14.60 0.47 30.48
C GLU A 75 15.52 1.68 30.63
N SER A 76 15.68 2.47 29.57
CA SER A 76 16.48 3.70 29.58
C SER A 76 15.91 4.74 30.55
N GLU A 77 14.60 4.93 30.56
CA GLU A 77 13.91 5.84 31.48
C GLU A 77 14.15 5.43 32.95
N ILE A 78 14.03 4.14 33.27
CA ILE A 78 14.29 3.62 34.61
C ILE A 78 15.76 3.87 35.01
N LYS A 79 16.71 3.62 34.10
CA LYS A 79 18.15 3.86 34.35
C LYS A 79 18.43 5.34 34.63
N VAL A 80 17.91 6.25 33.80
CA VAL A 80 18.08 7.71 33.98
C VAL A 80 17.47 8.15 35.31
N LYS A 81 16.26 7.70 35.63
CA LYS A 81 15.61 7.98 36.92
C LYS A 81 16.43 7.47 38.09
N SER A 82 16.97 6.25 38.00
CA SER A 82 17.81 5.67 39.04
C SER A 82 19.07 6.51 39.29
N ILE A 83 19.74 6.95 38.22
CA ILE A 83 20.94 7.79 38.32
C ILE A 83 20.59 9.14 38.94
N LEU A 84 19.53 9.80 38.46
CA LEU A 84 19.07 11.08 38.99
C LEU A 84 18.73 11.01 40.48
N ASN A 85 18.10 9.92 40.92
CA ASN A 85 17.76 9.70 42.33
C ASN A 85 18.98 9.38 43.21
N SER A 86 20.09 8.91 42.61
CA SER A 86 21.33 8.59 43.34
C SER A 86 22.26 9.79 43.52
N LEU A 87 22.09 10.83 42.71
CA LEU A 87 22.90 12.04 42.73
C LEU A 87 22.22 13.15 43.54
N SER A 88 23.01 14.09 44.05
CA SER A 88 22.50 15.25 44.79
C SER A 88 23.45 16.44 44.68
N GLY A 89 22.97 17.64 45.04
CA GLY A 89 23.81 18.85 45.04
C GLY A 89 24.23 19.31 43.64
N GLU A 90 25.47 19.79 43.52
CA GLU A 90 26.04 20.36 42.29
C GLU A 90 26.10 19.35 41.13
N GLU A 91 26.43 18.09 41.43
CA GLU A 91 26.50 17.01 40.43
C GLU A 91 25.15 16.78 39.76
N LEU A 92 24.06 16.83 40.54
CA LEU A 92 22.70 16.69 40.02
C LEU A 92 22.29 17.86 39.14
N GLU A 93 22.59 19.09 39.55
CA GLU A 93 22.25 20.28 38.74
C GLU A 93 23.06 20.33 37.44
N THR A 94 24.32 19.95 37.47
CA THR A 94 25.15 19.82 36.27
C THR A 94 24.56 18.80 35.29
N LEU A 95 24.20 17.61 35.78
CA LEU A 95 23.60 16.56 34.96
C LEU A 95 22.25 16.97 34.35
N LYS A 96 21.40 17.70 35.10
CA LYS A 96 20.13 18.21 34.57
C LYS A 96 20.34 19.16 33.39
N VAL A 97 21.34 20.04 33.48
CA VAL A 97 21.67 20.97 32.39
C VAL A 97 22.14 20.21 31.14
N GLU A 98 22.99 19.20 31.32
CA GLU A 98 23.43 18.34 30.21
C GLU A 98 22.27 17.58 29.56
N LEU A 99 21.33 17.06 30.38
CA LEU A 99 20.14 16.36 29.87
C LEU A 99 19.20 17.28 29.10
N GLU A 100 19.04 18.54 29.50
CA GLU A 100 18.22 19.50 28.75
C GLU A 100 18.86 19.85 27.40
N GLN A 101 20.18 20.03 27.35
CA GLN A 101 20.92 20.24 26.09
C GLN A 101 20.80 19.02 25.16
N LEU A 102 20.90 17.81 25.73
CA LEU A 102 20.72 16.57 24.98
C LEU A 102 19.31 16.48 24.41
N LYS A 103 18.29 16.79 25.21
CA LYS A 103 16.89 16.81 24.79
C LYS A 103 16.64 17.81 23.65
N GLU A 104 17.25 19.00 23.72
CA GLU A 104 17.17 19.99 22.65
C GLU A 104 17.76 19.48 21.33
N ALA A 105 18.89 18.75 21.38
CA ALA A 105 19.51 18.16 20.19
C ALA A 105 18.63 17.08 19.50
N PHE A 106 17.74 16.42 20.23
CA PHE A 106 16.77 15.46 19.69
C PHE A 106 15.40 16.08 19.38
N SER A 107 15.19 17.37 19.66
CA SER A 107 13.98 18.09 19.32
C SER A 107 13.98 18.46 17.83
N LEU A 108 13.68 17.49 16.97
CA LEU A 108 13.48 17.75 15.54
C LEU A 108 12.11 18.40 15.31
N ALA A 109 12.11 19.64 14.85
CA ALA A 109 10.90 20.40 14.50
C ALA A 109 10.00 19.69 13.46
N GLU A 110 10.58 18.80 12.65
CA GLU A 110 9.88 18.06 11.58
C GLU A 110 8.94 16.96 12.11
N PHE A 111 9.11 16.45 13.33
CA PHE A 111 8.20 15.43 13.89
C PHE A 111 6.93 16.04 14.53
N CYS A 112 6.86 17.36 14.67
CA CYS A 112 5.67 18.03 15.23
C CYS A 112 4.61 18.39 14.17
N GLU A 113 4.94 18.36 12.88
CA GLU A 113 4.01 18.76 11.80
C GLU A 113 3.18 17.59 11.22
N GLU A 114 3.50 16.35 11.58
CA GLU A 114 2.89 15.14 10.97
C GLU A 114 1.50 14.77 11.54
N GLU A 115 0.99 15.47 12.56
CA GLU A 115 -0.40 15.31 13.04
C GLU A 115 -1.46 16.09 12.21
N GLU A 116 -1.05 16.97 11.28
CA GLU A 116 -1.98 17.83 10.53
C GLU A 116 -2.41 17.29 9.14
N GLU A 117 -1.77 16.24 8.61
CA GLU A 117 -2.07 15.74 7.25
C GLU A 117 -3.26 14.74 7.19
N GLU A 118 -3.79 14.27 8.32
CA GLU A 118 -4.98 13.40 8.30
C GLU A 118 -6.30 14.17 8.02
N LYS A 119 -6.29 15.51 8.14
CA LYS A 119 -7.48 16.36 7.92
C LYS A 119 -7.64 16.86 6.49
N LYS A 120 -6.61 16.82 5.65
CA LYS A 120 -6.68 17.34 4.27
C LYS A 120 -7.22 16.34 3.24
N GLY A 121 -7.16 15.04 3.53
CA GLY A 121 -7.72 14.00 2.65
C GLY A 121 -9.26 13.97 2.54
N LYS A 122 -9.99 14.66 3.43
CA LYS A 122 -11.47 14.71 3.41
C LYS A 122 -12.05 15.86 2.59
N LYS A 123 -11.25 16.82 2.12
CA LYS A 123 -11.74 17.99 1.36
C LYS A 123 -11.72 17.83 -0.17
N TYR A 124 -11.07 16.79 -0.69
CA TYR A 124 -11.02 16.51 -2.13
C TYR A 124 -11.73 15.19 -2.48
N ARG A 125 -12.98 15.03 -2.03
CA ARG A 125 -13.93 14.21 -2.80
C ARG A 125 -14.67 15.17 -3.73
N PRO A 126 -14.31 15.25 -5.03
CA PRO A 126 -15.12 16.00 -5.96
C PRO A 126 -16.49 15.32 -6.00
N ARG A 127 -17.49 16.13 -5.67
CA ARG A 127 -18.91 15.80 -5.66
C ARG A 127 -19.36 15.50 -7.09
N MET A 128 -19.17 14.26 -7.54
CA MET A 128 -19.69 13.73 -8.81
C MET A 128 -21.16 13.31 -8.70
N ASP A 129 -21.95 13.99 -7.85
CA ASP A 129 -23.38 13.73 -7.66
C ASP A 129 -24.15 15.05 -7.67
N GLN A 130 -24.03 15.84 -8.75
CA GLN A 130 -25.01 16.90 -9.04
C GLN A 130 -24.98 17.42 -10.49
N GLU A 131 -24.99 16.56 -11.51
CA GLU A 131 -25.19 17.02 -12.90
C GLU A 131 -26.17 16.18 -13.72
N VAL A 132 -27.09 15.43 -13.09
CA VAL A 132 -28.14 14.68 -13.84
C VAL A 132 -29.56 15.22 -13.61
N SER A 133 -29.76 16.28 -12.81
CA SER A 133 -31.11 16.82 -12.58
C SER A 133 -31.55 17.92 -13.55
N ASP A 134 -30.62 18.63 -14.20
CA ASP A 134 -30.98 19.86 -14.93
C ASP A 134 -31.24 19.66 -16.43
N GLN A 135 -31.14 18.42 -16.94
CA GLN A 135 -31.42 18.11 -18.35
C GLN A 135 -32.80 17.48 -18.61
N ALA A 136 -33.63 17.29 -17.57
CA ALA A 136 -34.98 16.73 -17.71
C ALA A 136 -36.11 17.79 -17.77
N ILE A 137 -35.82 19.08 -17.62
CA ILE A 137 -36.83 20.17 -17.65
C ILE A 137 -36.51 21.14 -18.79
N SER A 138 -36.44 20.64 -20.03
CA SER A 138 -36.48 21.45 -21.26
C SER A 138 -36.87 20.59 -22.47
N ARG A 139 -37.93 19.79 -22.31
CA ARG A 139 -38.74 19.29 -23.42
C ARG A 139 -40.20 19.35 -23.00
N GLU A 140 -40.71 20.58 -22.94
CA GLU A 140 -42.11 20.87 -23.27
C GLU A 140 -42.12 21.40 -24.71
#